data_AF-A0A3P7RB85-F1
#
_entry.id   AF-A0A3P7RB85-F1
#
_cell.length_a   1.000
_cell.length_b   1.000
_cell.length_c   1.000
_cell.angle_alpha   90.00
_cell.angle_beta   90.00
_cell.angle_gamma   90.00
#
_symmetry.space_group_name_H-M   'P 1'
#
loop_
_entity.id
_entity.type
_entity.pdbx_description
1 polymer ?
#
loop_
_entity_poly.entity_id
_entity_poly.type
_entity_poly.pdbx_seq_one_letter_code
_entity_poly.pdbx_strand_id
1 'polypeptide(L)'
;MATGGARRVEASSSSKMRIKAFPTSMDERHINQTWEQLKRAMLEIQKKNNSGLSFEELYRNAYTLVLQKKGDLLYNGTERVVKEHMLRIREAVIEHLNNQFLSFLNTSWKDHQTAMTMIRDILMYMDRIYVPRERLDNVYKMGMTLFCQYVLRYPVICENLQKTLLDMVKRERLGDAISRPQIRDACQMFVQLGVGSLAVYEEDFERAFLLQTREFYRAESEAFLAENTSATMYVQKVEQRIEEEMKRAYQYLDSSTEPKVVAVLEEELISRHLQTIVNMENSGLVFLLTHDRFDEIANMYNVLSRVPEGPKAMSQCISTFLRERGQNIVRESGSSNPQQYIQDLLQLRDRCNVLLTALGNKQIFRNQINADFEYFINLNPKSTEFLSLFIDEKLRRGTKGMADQDVDAVFDKCTVLFRYLQEKDIFERYYKQHLAKRLLLSKSQSDDQEKSMISKLMAECGGVFTSKLEGMFKDMAVSKTLMEEFLQSTPVTPSLDLYVRVLTTGLWPTQSVSPRVSLPEEAMAAFNVYSA
;
A
#
# COMPACT_ATOMS: atom_id res chain seq x y z
N MET A 1 46.91 5.22 -94.32
CA MET A 1 46.77 6.18 -93.19
C MET A 1 47.03 5.35 -91.93
N ALA A 2 48.23 5.35 -91.30
CA ALA A 2 48.77 6.42 -90.45
C ALA A 2 47.69 6.92 -89.47
N THR A 3 47.77 6.89 -88.13
CA THR A 3 48.81 6.79 -87.07
C THR A 3 47.97 6.73 -85.77
N GLY A 4 48.26 6.04 -84.66
CA GLY A 4 49.49 5.98 -83.87
C GLY A 4 49.14 6.16 -82.37
N GLY A 5 49.69 5.28 -81.52
CA GLY A 5 49.94 5.50 -80.08
C GLY A 5 48.89 4.94 -79.10
N ALA A 6 49.21 4.30 -77.97
CA ALA A 6 50.51 4.00 -77.38
C ALA A 6 50.42 2.87 -76.33
N ARG A 7 51.46 2.01 -76.34
CA ARG A 7 52.11 1.25 -75.27
C ARG A 7 51.31 0.80 -74.03
N ARG A 8 51.12 -0.52 -73.97
CA ARG A 8 50.93 -1.33 -72.75
C ARG A 8 52.18 -1.24 -71.89
N VAL A 9 52.05 -0.76 -70.66
CA VAL A 9 53.12 -0.73 -69.65
C VAL A 9 53.16 -2.09 -68.95
N GLU A 10 54.19 -2.90 -69.22
CA GLU A 10 54.56 -4.03 -68.39
C GLU A 10 55.28 -3.51 -67.14
N ALA A 11 54.67 -3.76 -65.98
CA ALA A 11 55.19 -3.36 -64.69
C ALA A 11 56.47 -4.16 -64.37
N SER A 12 57.51 -3.44 -63.96
CA SER A 12 58.77 -3.99 -63.46
C SER A 12 58.54 -4.89 -62.24
N SER A 13 59.21 -6.05 -62.23
CA SER A 13 59.21 -6.94 -61.07
C SER A 13 59.89 -6.22 -59.89
N SER A 14 59.09 -5.81 -58.91
CA SER A 14 59.62 -5.30 -57.64
C SER A 14 60.32 -6.45 -56.91
N SER A 15 61.64 -6.30 -56.74
CA SER A 15 62.46 -7.15 -55.88
C SER A 15 61.88 -7.13 -54.46
N LYS A 16 61.15 -8.17 -54.08
CA LYS A 16 60.73 -8.40 -52.69
C LYS A 16 61.99 -8.62 -51.85
N MET A 17 62.31 -7.65 -51.01
CA MET A 17 63.29 -7.80 -49.92
C MET A 17 62.96 -9.08 -49.12
N ARG A 18 63.77 -10.14 -49.28
CA ARG A 18 63.74 -11.32 -48.41
C ARG A 18 64.44 -10.96 -47.11
N ILE A 19 63.65 -10.54 -46.13
CA ILE A 19 64.11 -10.50 -44.73
C ILE A 19 64.41 -11.96 -44.34
N LYS A 20 65.67 -12.23 -43.96
CA LYS A 20 66.06 -13.54 -43.39
C LYS A 20 65.14 -13.85 -42.21
N ALA A 21 64.58 -15.06 -42.18
CA ALA A 21 63.78 -15.53 -41.05
C ALA A 21 64.62 -15.45 -39.78
N PHE A 22 64.25 -14.54 -38.87
CA PHE A 22 64.71 -14.59 -37.49
C PHE A 22 64.18 -15.89 -36.87
N PRO A 23 64.97 -16.65 -36.09
CA PRO A 23 64.49 -17.87 -35.46
C PRO A 23 63.29 -17.50 -34.59
N THR A 24 62.10 -17.93 -34.99
CA THR A 24 60.82 -17.49 -34.41
C THR A 24 60.27 -18.48 -33.38
N SER A 25 61.11 -19.41 -32.90
CA SER A 25 60.80 -20.30 -31.78
C SER A 25 61.78 -20.02 -30.65
N MET A 26 61.30 -19.55 -29.51
CA MET A 26 62.09 -19.72 -28.28
C MET A 26 62.21 -21.22 -27.99
N ASP A 27 63.37 -21.62 -27.48
CA ASP A 27 63.57 -22.97 -26.94
C ASP A 27 62.49 -23.29 -25.90
N GLU A 28 61.99 -24.52 -25.89
CA GLU A 28 61.03 -25.00 -24.88
C GLU A 28 61.54 -24.77 -23.44
N ARG A 29 62.87 -24.74 -23.25
CA ARG A 29 63.51 -24.40 -21.98
C ARG A 29 63.24 -22.96 -21.54
N HIS A 30 63.27 -22.00 -22.48
CA HIS A 30 62.96 -20.61 -22.20
C HIS A 30 61.48 -20.43 -21.86
N ILE A 31 60.58 -21.10 -22.59
CA ILE A 31 59.13 -21.11 -22.32
C ILE A 31 58.84 -21.61 -20.91
N ASN A 32 59.46 -22.73 -20.51
CA ASN A 32 59.31 -23.30 -19.18
C ASN A 32 59.91 -22.41 -18.08
N GLN A 33 61.04 -21.75 -18.34
CA GLN A 33 61.63 -20.77 -17.40
C GLN A 33 60.73 -19.55 -17.21
N THR A 34 60.20 -18.99 -18.29
CA THR A 34 59.26 -17.85 -18.23
C THR A 34 57.97 -18.23 -17.51
N TRP A 35 57.45 -19.43 -17.75
CA TRP A 35 56.29 -19.95 -17.01
C TRP A 35 56.59 -20.13 -15.51
N GLU A 36 57.74 -20.70 -15.13
CA GLU A 36 58.10 -20.87 -13.73
C GLU A 36 58.30 -19.52 -13.02
N GLN A 37 58.82 -18.50 -13.70
CA GLN A 37 58.88 -17.13 -13.17
C GLN A 37 57.48 -16.55 -12.92
N LEU A 38 56.55 -16.70 -13.88
CA LEU A 38 55.17 -16.26 -13.72
C LEU A 38 54.46 -17.02 -12.59
N LYS A 39 54.64 -18.35 -12.52
CA LYS A 39 54.08 -19.19 -11.46
C LYS A 39 54.58 -18.76 -10.08
N ARG A 40 55.88 -18.50 -9.91
CA ARG A 40 56.44 -17.99 -8.64
C ARG A 40 55.86 -16.63 -8.30
N ALA A 41 55.76 -15.71 -9.26
CA ALA A 41 55.17 -14.41 -9.03
C ALA A 41 53.69 -14.50 -8.60
N MET A 42 52.89 -15.37 -9.24
CA MET A 42 51.50 -15.63 -8.85
C MET A 42 51.39 -16.18 -7.42
N LEU A 43 52.29 -17.09 -7.02
CA LEU A 43 52.35 -17.62 -5.66
C LEU A 43 52.76 -16.56 -4.62
N GLU A 44 53.70 -15.68 -4.95
CA GLU A 44 54.11 -14.58 -4.07
C GLU A 44 52.99 -13.53 -3.92
N ILE A 45 52.27 -13.23 -5.01
CA ILE A 45 51.07 -12.38 -4.98
C ILE A 45 50.00 -12.95 -4.06
N GLN A 46 49.73 -14.25 -4.16
CA GLN A 46 48.80 -14.97 -3.30
C GLN A 46 49.24 -15.00 -1.82
N LYS A 47 50.55 -14.94 -1.54
CA LYS A 47 51.11 -14.83 -0.18
C LYS A 47 51.24 -13.38 0.33
N LYS A 48 50.76 -12.39 -0.43
CA LYS A 48 50.89 -10.95 -0.14
C LYS A 48 52.33 -10.41 -0.18
N ASN A 49 53.26 -11.11 -0.82
CA ASN A 49 54.65 -10.68 -0.93
C ASN A 49 54.91 -9.98 -2.27
N ASN A 50 54.42 -8.74 -2.39
CA ASN A 50 54.42 -8.01 -3.67
C ASN A 50 55.63 -7.09 -3.88
N SER A 51 56.39 -6.79 -2.82
CA SER A 51 57.42 -5.74 -2.80
C SER A 51 58.63 -6.01 -3.70
N GLY A 52 58.87 -7.27 -4.08
CA GLY A 52 59.98 -7.68 -4.95
C GLY A 52 59.62 -7.94 -6.41
N LEU A 53 58.36 -7.71 -6.83
CA LEU A 53 57.87 -8.09 -8.16
C LEU A 53 57.83 -6.91 -9.14
N SER A 54 58.39 -7.10 -10.34
CA SER A 54 58.25 -6.18 -11.46
C SER A 54 57.02 -6.54 -12.31
N PHE A 55 55.91 -5.81 -12.12
CA PHE A 55 54.67 -6.06 -12.86
C PHE A 55 54.81 -5.88 -14.37
N GLU A 56 55.67 -4.95 -14.81
CA GLU A 56 55.95 -4.73 -16.24
C GLU A 56 56.69 -5.92 -16.87
N GLU A 57 57.68 -6.46 -16.16
CA GLU A 57 58.43 -7.63 -16.63
C GLU A 57 57.54 -8.88 -16.69
N LEU A 58 56.71 -9.08 -15.67
CA LEU A 58 55.73 -10.18 -15.63
C LEU A 58 54.69 -10.04 -16.75
N TYR A 59 54.20 -8.84 -17.02
CA TYR A 59 53.29 -8.59 -18.14
C TYR A 59 53.96 -8.88 -19.50
N ARG A 60 55.22 -8.44 -19.70
CA ARG A 60 55.98 -8.72 -20.94
C ARG A 60 56.21 -10.22 -21.15
N ASN A 61 56.48 -10.94 -20.06
CA ASN A 61 56.66 -12.38 -20.05
C ASN A 61 55.36 -13.11 -20.44
N ALA A 62 54.23 -12.72 -19.85
CA ALA A 62 52.91 -13.24 -20.22
C ALA A 62 52.54 -12.90 -21.67
N TYR A 63 52.80 -11.67 -22.13
CA TYR A 63 52.59 -11.25 -23.52
C TYR A 63 53.38 -12.12 -24.51
N THR A 64 54.65 -12.38 -24.21
CA THR A 64 55.53 -13.19 -25.08
C THR A 64 55.04 -14.63 -25.20
N LEU A 65 54.55 -15.23 -24.10
CA LEU A 65 54.00 -16.58 -24.11
C LEU A 65 52.71 -16.69 -24.93
N VAL A 66 51.82 -15.69 -24.85
CA VAL A 66 50.60 -15.66 -25.67
C VAL A 66 50.93 -15.47 -27.15
N LEU A 67 51.90 -14.61 -27.48
CA LEU A 67 52.36 -14.38 -28.86
C LEU A 67 52.93 -15.66 -29.51
N GLN A 68 53.56 -16.53 -28.72
CA GLN A 68 54.10 -17.82 -29.15
C GLN A 68 53.06 -18.95 -29.23
N LYS A 69 51.76 -18.63 -29.19
CA LYS A 69 50.65 -19.59 -29.22
C LYS A 69 50.66 -20.60 -28.07
N LYS A 70 51.22 -20.24 -26.91
CA LYS A 70 51.18 -21.05 -25.67
C LYS A 70 50.13 -20.53 -24.67
N GLY A 71 49.03 -19.96 -25.17
CA GLY A 71 47.92 -19.46 -24.36
C GLY A 71 47.24 -20.54 -23.51
N ASP A 72 47.07 -21.76 -24.05
CA ASP A 72 46.52 -22.91 -23.32
C ASP A 72 47.32 -23.24 -22.06
N LEU A 73 48.65 -23.30 -22.20
CA LEU A 73 49.55 -23.64 -21.10
C LEU A 73 49.53 -22.56 -20.01
N LEU A 74 49.41 -21.29 -20.41
CA LEU A 74 49.31 -20.16 -19.50
C LEU A 74 47.97 -20.18 -18.75
N TYR A 75 46.84 -20.34 -19.44
CA TYR A 75 45.51 -20.35 -18.82
C TYR A 75 45.33 -21.54 -17.86
N ASN A 76 45.55 -22.76 -18.34
CA ASN A 76 45.41 -23.98 -17.52
C ASN A 76 46.46 -24.03 -16.40
N GLY A 77 47.65 -23.48 -16.66
CA GLY A 77 48.69 -23.31 -15.67
C GLY A 77 48.25 -22.39 -14.54
N THR A 78 47.70 -21.22 -14.87
CA THR A 78 47.18 -20.26 -13.88
C THR A 78 46.00 -20.84 -13.12
N GLU A 79 45.06 -21.48 -13.80
CA GLU A 79 43.92 -22.17 -13.16
C GLU A 79 44.41 -23.17 -12.10
N ARG A 80 45.39 -24.01 -12.44
CA ARG A 80 45.97 -24.99 -11.51
C ARG A 80 46.65 -24.33 -10.31
N VAL A 81 47.41 -23.27 -10.52
CA VAL A 81 48.10 -22.53 -9.43
C VAL A 81 47.08 -21.90 -8.49
N VAL A 82 46.03 -21.28 -9.02
CA VAL A 82 44.94 -20.71 -8.22
C VAL A 82 44.20 -21.81 -7.47
N LYS A 83 43.86 -22.92 -8.13
CA LYS A 83 43.19 -24.08 -7.51
C LYS A 83 44.00 -24.66 -6.35
N GLU A 84 45.30 -24.90 -6.52
CA GLU A 84 46.16 -25.40 -5.44
C GLU A 84 46.20 -24.44 -4.25
N HIS A 85 46.20 -23.14 -4.50
CA HIS A 85 46.12 -22.14 -3.44
C HIS A 85 44.74 -22.17 -2.74
N MET A 86 43.63 -22.28 -3.48
CA MET A 86 42.28 -22.40 -2.91
C MET A 86 42.15 -23.61 -1.98
N LEU A 87 42.77 -24.75 -2.33
CA LEU A 87 42.75 -25.93 -1.47
C LEU A 87 43.47 -25.70 -0.13
N ARG A 88 44.58 -24.94 -0.13
CA ARG A 88 45.29 -24.55 1.11
C ARG A 88 44.48 -23.55 1.93
N ILE A 89 43.84 -22.57 1.28
CA ILE A 89 42.93 -21.63 1.97
C ILE A 89 41.80 -22.41 2.63
N ARG A 90 41.19 -23.37 1.93
CA ARG A 90 40.13 -24.23 2.49
C ARG A 90 40.58 -24.92 3.77
N GLU A 91 41.77 -25.53 3.79
CA GLU A 91 42.32 -26.18 4.98
C GLU A 91 42.51 -25.18 6.13
N ALA A 92 43.09 -24.02 5.85
CA ALA A 92 43.25 -22.95 6.85
C ALA A 92 41.91 -22.43 7.40
N VAL A 93 40.88 -22.30 6.54
CA VAL A 93 39.53 -21.90 6.96
C VAL A 93 38.91 -22.95 7.87
N ILE A 94 39.12 -24.24 7.59
CA ILE A 94 38.63 -25.35 8.43
C ILE A 94 39.28 -25.32 9.81
N GLU A 95 40.59 -25.05 9.91
CA GLU A 95 41.29 -24.92 11.19
C GLU A 95 40.72 -23.79 12.08
N HIS A 96 40.20 -22.72 11.45
CA HIS A 96 39.62 -21.56 12.13
C HIS A 96 38.09 -21.67 12.34
N LEU A 97 37.46 -22.81 12.05
CA LEU A 97 36.01 -23.00 12.23
C LEU A 97 35.54 -22.67 13.66
N ASN A 98 36.34 -23.05 14.66
CA ASN A 98 35.96 -22.88 16.07
C ASN A 98 36.29 -21.49 16.63
N ASN A 99 37.15 -20.71 15.97
CA ASN A 99 37.61 -19.41 16.45
C ASN A 99 37.78 -18.43 15.28
N GLN A 100 37.03 -17.33 15.29
CA GLN A 100 37.17 -16.23 14.32
C GLN A 100 36.94 -16.64 12.85
N PHE A 101 36.17 -17.72 12.61
CA PHE A 101 35.83 -18.24 11.29
C PHE A 101 35.39 -17.17 10.29
N LEU A 102 34.36 -16.39 10.62
CA LEU A 102 33.78 -15.41 9.69
C LEU A 102 34.77 -14.28 9.34
N SER A 103 35.54 -13.79 10.32
CA SER A 103 36.58 -12.80 10.08
C SER A 103 37.71 -13.34 9.22
N PHE A 104 38.14 -14.58 9.45
CA PHE A 104 39.21 -15.21 8.67
C PHE A 104 38.75 -15.46 7.23
N LEU A 105 37.52 -15.93 7.03
CA LEU A 105 36.94 -16.14 5.70
C LEU A 105 36.80 -14.83 4.92
N ASN A 106 36.25 -13.78 5.55
CA ASN A 106 36.11 -12.47 4.91
C ASN A 106 37.48 -11.85 4.55
N THR A 107 38.49 -12.04 5.40
CA THR A 107 39.85 -11.58 5.11
C THR A 107 40.45 -12.37 3.95
N SER A 108 40.35 -13.71 3.99
CA SER A 108 40.81 -14.59 2.91
C SER A 108 40.15 -14.27 1.57
N TRP A 109 38.86 -13.91 1.57
CA TRP A 109 38.15 -13.45 0.39
C TRP A 109 38.69 -12.12 -0.16
N LYS A 110 38.85 -11.10 0.71
CA LYS A 110 39.42 -9.80 0.30
C LYS A 110 40.83 -9.94 -0.26
N ASP A 111 41.62 -10.81 0.36
CA ASP A 111 42.98 -11.12 -0.08
C ASP A 111 42.97 -11.79 -1.45
N HIS A 112 42.10 -12.78 -1.65
CA HIS A 112 41.92 -13.45 -2.94
C HIS A 112 41.46 -12.48 -4.03
N GLN A 113 40.50 -11.59 -3.73
CA GLN A 113 40.03 -10.57 -4.67
C GLN A 113 41.17 -9.64 -5.11
N THR A 114 42.01 -9.22 -4.17
CA THR A 114 43.16 -8.35 -4.45
C THR A 114 44.21 -9.10 -5.27
N ALA A 115 44.53 -10.34 -4.89
CA ALA A 115 45.44 -11.22 -5.63
C ALA A 115 44.97 -11.45 -7.07
N MET A 116 43.69 -11.76 -7.27
CA MET A 116 43.12 -12.00 -8.60
C MET A 116 43.08 -10.74 -9.47
N THR A 117 42.91 -9.56 -8.86
CA THR A 117 43.02 -8.28 -9.59
C THR A 117 44.43 -8.09 -10.12
N MET A 118 45.45 -8.33 -9.29
CA MET A 118 46.86 -8.25 -9.69
C MET A 118 47.22 -9.30 -10.76
N ILE A 119 46.76 -10.54 -10.61
CA ILE A 119 47.00 -11.61 -11.60
C ILE A 119 46.33 -11.28 -12.93
N ARG A 120 45.09 -10.76 -12.90
CA ARG A 120 44.39 -10.27 -14.10
C ARG A 120 45.19 -9.17 -14.80
N ASP A 121 45.76 -8.24 -14.05
CA ASP A 121 46.53 -7.13 -14.63
C ASP A 121 47.83 -7.62 -15.29
N ILE A 122 48.51 -8.61 -14.70
CA ILE A 122 49.66 -9.29 -15.31
C ILE A 122 49.25 -10.04 -16.59
N LEU A 123 48.09 -10.70 -16.57
CA LEU A 123 47.58 -11.52 -17.66
C LEU A 123 46.65 -10.77 -18.62
N MET A 124 46.64 -9.43 -18.59
CA MET A 124 45.67 -8.60 -19.31
C MET A 124 45.62 -8.88 -20.82
N TYR A 125 46.78 -9.19 -21.44
CA TYR A 125 46.82 -9.51 -22.86
C TYR A 125 46.16 -10.86 -23.19
N MET A 126 46.30 -11.85 -22.29
CA MET A 126 45.62 -13.15 -22.41
C MET A 126 44.10 -12.97 -22.32
N ASP A 127 43.62 -12.19 -21.34
CA ASP A 127 42.19 -11.89 -21.18
C ASP A 127 41.59 -11.16 -22.38
N ARG A 128 42.36 -10.31 -23.08
CA ARG A 128 41.87 -9.55 -24.23
C ARG A 128 41.86 -10.32 -25.55
N ILE A 129 42.80 -11.24 -25.75
CA ILE A 129 43.01 -11.88 -27.06
C ILE A 129 42.71 -13.36 -27.04
N TYR A 130 43.20 -14.07 -26.02
CA TYR A 130 43.11 -15.53 -25.97
C TYR A 130 41.75 -15.99 -25.45
N VAL A 131 41.30 -15.43 -24.31
CA VAL A 131 40.04 -15.80 -23.65
C VAL A 131 38.82 -15.64 -24.56
N PRO A 132 38.63 -14.52 -25.30
CA PRO A 132 37.47 -14.38 -26.19
C PRO A 132 37.50 -15.31 -27.39
N ARG A 133 38.70 -15.65 -27.88
CA ARG A 133 38.89 -16.54 -29.03
C ARG A 133 38.48 -17.97 -28.71
N GLU A 134 38.79 -18.44 -27.50
CA GLU A 134 38.48 -19.79 -27.02
C GLU A 134 37.16 -19.88 -26.24
N ARG A 135 36.42 -18.76 -26.09
CA ARG A 135 35.16 -18.67 -25.32
C ARG A 135 35.29 -19.11 -23.86
N LEU A 136 36.45 -18.84 -23.25
CA LEU A 136 36.71 -19.16 -21.85
C LEU A 136 36.26 -18.01 -20.93
N ASP A 137 36.17 -18.28 -19.64
CA ASP A 137 35.98 -17.24 -18.64
C ASP A 137 37.26 -16.44 -18.44
N ASN A 138 37.13 -15.12 -18.23
CA ASN A 138 38.28 -14.27 -17.92
C ASN A 138 38.96 -14.71 -16.60
N VAL A 139 40.23 -14.37 -16.44
CA VAL A 139 41.05 -14.80 -15.30
C VAL A 139 40.41 -14.43 -13.96
N TYR A 140 39.79 -13.26 -13.88
CA TYR A 140 39.11 -12.81 -12.66
C TYR A 140 37.91 -13.70 -12.33
N LYS A 141 37.00 -13.95 -13.29
CA LYS A 141 35.82 -14.81 -13.17
C LYS A 141 36.21 -16.25 -12.88
N MET A 142 37.26 -16.77 -13.52
CA MET A 142 37.84 -18.07 -13.21
C MET A 142 38.26 -18.13 -11.73
N GLY A 143 39.00 -17.11 -11.25
CA GLY A 143 39.39 -17.03 -9.84
C GLY A 143 38.21 -16.97 -8.86
N MET A 144 37.14 -16.24 -9.19
CA MET A 144 35.92 -16.21 -8.37
C MET A 144 35.23 -17.58 -8.35
N THR A 145 35.12 -18.23 -9.52
CA THR A 145 34.50 -19.55 -9.67
C THR A 145 35.27 -20.62 -8.87
N LEU A 146 36.60 -20.58 -8.91
CA LEU A 146 37.45 -21.48 -8.12
C LEU A 146 37.28 -21.27 -6.61
N PHE A 147 37.19 -20.01 -6.15
CA PHE A 147 36.93 -19.73 -4.74
C PHE A 147 35.54 -20.25 -4.31
N CYS A 148 34.51 -19.99 -5.13
CA CYS A 148 33.16 -20.48 -4.88
C CYS A 148 33.12 -22.02 -4.76
N GLN A 149 33.69 -22.73 -5.74
CA GLN A 149 33.62 -24.18 -5.82
C GLN A 149 34.47 -24.90 -4.76
N TYR A 150 35.70 -24.44 -4.53
CA TYR A 150 36.65 -25.17 -3.69
C TYR A 150 36.69 -24.68 -2.25
N VAL A 151 36.30 -23.44 -1.95
CA VAL A 151 36.29 -22.89 -0.60
C VAL A 151 34.87 -22.75 -0.07
N LEU A 152 34.02 -21.94 -0.73
CA LEU A 152 32.70 -21.58 -0.21
C LEU A 152 31.73 -22.76 -0.19
N ARG A 153 31.56 -23.45 -1.32
CA ARG A 153 30.65 -24.60 -1.51
C ARG A 153 31.22 -25.91 -0.98
N TYR A 154 32.35 -25.86 -0.27
CA TYR A 154 32.81 -27.02 0.48
C TYR A 154 31.80 -27.30 1.61
N PRO A 155 31.22 -28.51 1.73
CA PRO A 155 30.04 -28.74 2.58
C PRO A 155 30.17 -28.23 4.01
N VAL A 156 31.30 -28.51 4.65
CA VAL A 156 31.57 -28.09 6.04
C VAL A 156 31.64 -26.57 6.17
N ILE A 157 32.27 -25.87 5.21
CA ILE A 157 32.39 -24.40 5.26
C ILE A 157 31.04 -23.76 4.96
N CYS A 158 30.34 -24.25 3.93
CA CYS A 158 29.03 -23.74 3.52
C CYS A 158 28.00 -23.83 4.66
N GLU A 159 27.87 -25.01 5.27
CA GLU A 159 26.94 -25.24 6.38
C GLU A 159 27.27 -24.36 7.59
N ASN A 160 28.55 -24.30 7.99
CA ASN A 160 28.97 -23.46 9.12
C ASN A 160 28.83 -21.97 8.84
N LEU A 161 29.09 -21.52 7.61
CA LEU A 161 28.89 -20.14 7.20
C LEU A 161 27.41 -19.75 7.25
N GLN A 162 26.56 -20.56 6.61
CA GLN A 162 25.12 -20.33 6.64
C GLN A 162 24.63 -20.31 8.09
N LYS A 163 24.95 -21.33 8.90
CA LYS A 163 24.56 -21.39 10.30
C LYS A 163 25.06 -20.20 11.11
N THR A 164 26.32 -19.81 10.95
CA THR A 164 26.90 -18.67 11.69
C THR A 164 26.19 -17.36 11.35
N LEU A 165 25.94 -17.10 10.07
CA LEU A 165 25.23 -15.88 9.64
C LEU A 165 23.79 -15.85 10.16
N LEU A 166 23.08 -16.97 10.03
CA LEU A 166 21.72 -17.13 10.53
C LEU A 166 21.64 -16.98 12.06
N ASP A 167 22.57 -17.58 12.81
CA ASP A 167 22.64 -17.43 14.27
C ASP A 167 22.98 -16.00 14.69
N MET A 168 23.81 -15.28 13.93
CA MET A 168 24.07 -13.86 14.18
C MET A 168 22.81 -13.00 13.95
N VAL A 169 22.08 -13.22 12.86
CA VAL A 169 20.79 -12.55 12.60
C VAL A 169 19.79 -12.84 13.73
N LYS A 170 19.66 -14.11 14.12
CA LYS A 170 18.75 -14.52 15.20
C LYS A 170 19.09 -13.85 16.53
N ARG A 171 20.37 -13.79 16.90
CA ARG A 171 20.84 -13.09 18.11
C ARG A 171 20.56 -11.59 18.04
N GLU A 172 20.75 -10.96 16.88
CA GLU A 172 20.39 -9.56 16.70
C GLU A 172 18.89 -9.30 16.90
N ARG A 173 18.02 -10.21 16.41
CA ARG A 173 16.56 -10.11 16.65
C ARG A 173 16.18 -10.22 18.13
N LEU A 174 16.99 -10.92 18.92
CA LEU A 174 16.84 -11.02 20.38
C LEU A 174 17.45 -9.83 21.14
N GLY A 175 18.13 -8.90 20.43
CA GLY A 175 18.72 -7.69 21.00
C GLY A 175 20.21 -7.78 21.29
N ASP A 176 20.89 -8.87 20.93
CA ASP A 176 22.34 -9.01 21.13
C ASP A 176 23.12 -8.10 20.17
N ALA A 177 24.24 -7.55 20.67
CA ALA A 177 25.18 -6.82 19.83
C ALA A 177 25.95 -7.79 18.91
N ILE A 178 25.85 -7.57 17.60
CA ILE A 178 26.55 -8.33 16.57
C ILE A 178 27.43 -7.45 15.69
N SER A 179 28.43 -8.05 15.06
CA SER A 179 29.27 -7.37 14.07
C SER A 179 28.56 -7.31 12.72
N ARG A 180 27.71 -6.30 12.53
CA ARG A 180 27.02 -6.02 11.24
C ARG A 180 27.97 -5.96 10.04
N PRO A 181 29.19 -5.36 10.14
CA PRO A 181 30.14 -5.36 9.02
C PRO A 181 30.54 -6.75 8.56
N GLN A 182 30.65 -7.74 9.45
CA GLN A 182 31.03 -9.09 9.08
C GLN A 182 29.94 -9.80 8.27
N ILE A 183 28.66 -9.59 8.61
CA ILE A 183 27.53 -10.13 7.86
C ILE A 183 27.45 -9.49 6.48
N ARG A 184 27.59 -8.16 6.43
CA ARG A 184 27.59 -7.41 5.16
C ARG A 184 28.70 -7.90 4.23
N ASP A 185 29.92 -8.01 4.74
CA ASP A 185 31.07 -8.45 3.96
C ASP A 185 30.87 -9.89 3.43
N ALA A 186 30.26 -10.77 4.22
CA ALA A 186 29.93 -12.13 3.79
C ALA A 186 28.78 -12.17 2.76
N CYS A 187 27.75 -11.34 2.92
CA CYS A 187 26.67 -11.21 1.94
C CYS A 187 27.20 -10.66 0.60
N GLN A 188 28.06 -9.64 0.65
CA GLN A 188 28.73 -9.11 -0.54
C GLN A 188 29.62 -10.16 -1.22
N MET A 189 30.30 -11.01 -0.45
CA MET A 189 31.06 -12.14 -1.01
C MET A 189 30.15 -13.09 -1.80
N PHE A 190 29.01 -13.51 -1.26
CA PHE A 190 28.05 -14.35 -1.99
C PHE A 190 27.56 -13.70 -3.30
N VAL A 191 27.22 -12.41 -3.26
CA VAL A 191 26.78 -11.65 -4.44
C VAL A 191 27.88 -11.57 -5.51
N GLN A 192 29.11 -11.26 -5.11
CA GLN A 192 30.26 -11.14 -6.02
C GLN A 192 30.65 -12.49 -6.64
N LEU A 193 30.52 -13.59 -5.87
CA LEU A 193 30.80 -14.95 -6.34
C LEU A 193 29.80 -15.46 -7.37
N GLY A 194 28.61 -14.87 -7.46
CA GLY A 194 27.63 -15.18 -8.51
C GLY A 194 27.98 -14.62 -9.90
N VAL A 195 29.09 -13.87 -10.02
CA VAL A 195 29.67 -13.30 -11.25
C VAL A 195 28.63 -12.79 -12.26
N GLY A 196 27.84 -11.81 -11.83
CA GLY A 196 26.78 -11.20 -12.64
C GLY A 196 25.39 -11.83 -12.47
N SER A 197 25.26 -12.85 -11.61
CA SER A 197 23.99 -13.41 -11.14
C SER A 197 23.93 -13.39 -9.60
N LEU A 198 22.72 -13.43 -9.04
CA LEU A 198 22.50 -13.57 -7.60
C LEU A 198 22.39 -15.04 -7.16
N ALA A 199 22.60 -16.01 -8.06
CA ALA A 199 22.30 -17.42 -7.80
C ALA A 199 23.01 -17.97 -6.55
N VAL A 200 24.29 -17.65 -6.37
CA VAL A 200 25.08 -18.10 -5.20
C VAL A 200 24.51 -17.49 -3.90
N TYR A 201 24.09 -16.21 -3.93
CA TYR A 201 23.45 -15.56 -2.79
C TYR A 201 22.08 -16.15 -2.48
N GLU A 202 21.25 -16.36 -3.51
CA GLU A 202 19.88 -16.86 -3.35
C GLU A 202 19.86 -18.33 -2.86
N GLU A 203 20.67 -19.19 -3.46
CA GLU A 203 20.74 -20.63 -3.17
C GLU A 203 21.43 -20.91 -1.83
N ASP A 204 22.61 -20.32 -1.60
CA ASP A 204 23.49 -20.71 -0.50
C ASP A 204 23.18 -19.91 0.80
N PHE A 205 22.43 -18.80 0.72
CA PHE A 205 22.09 -17.98 1.89
C PHE A 205 20.62 -17.53 1.96
N GLU A 206 20.12 -16.77 0.98
CA GLU A 206 18.85 -16.05 1.07
C GLU A 206 17.67 -16.98 1.35
N ARG A 207 17.61 -18.14 0.68
CA ARG A 207 16.55 -19.13 0.89
C ARG A 207 16.51 -19.64 2.34
N ALA A 208 17.67 -19.94 2.93
CA ALA A 208 17.75 -20.40 4.31
C ALA A 208 17.46 -19.27 5.31
N PHE A 209 17.87 -18.05 4.99
CA PHE A 209 17.53 -16.83 5.74
C PHE A 209 16.02 -16.59 5.78
N LEU A 210 15.34 -16.64 4.63
CA LEU A 210 13.89 -16.46 4.57
C LEU A 210 13.15 -17.57 5.31
N LEU A 211 13.63 -18.82 5.24
CA LEU A 211 13.05 -19.94 5.98
C LEU A 211 13.19 -19.75 7.50
N GLN A 212 14.39 -19.43 8.00
CA GLN A 212 14.61 -19.17 9.42
C GLN A 212 13.79 -17.96 9.90
N THR A 213 13.67 -16.94 9.05
CA THR A 213 12.85 -15.75 9.35
C THR A 213 11.38 -16.10 9.49
N ARG A 214 10.87 -16.94 8.58
CA ARG A 214 9.50 -17.47 8.66
C ARG A 214 9.27 -18.23 9.95
N GLU A 215 10.15 -19.17 10.29
CA GLU A 215 10.03 -19.98 11.52
C GLU A 215 10.12 -19.12 12.79
N PHE A 216 11.02 -18.13 12.81
CA PHE A 216 11.18 -17.22 13.94
C PHE A 216 9.91 -16.40 14.18
N TYR A 217 9.39 -15.71 13.16
CA TYR A 217 8.22 -14.85 13.31
C TYR A 217 6.93 -15.65 13.49
N ARG A 218 6.84 -16.86 12.95
CA ARG A 218 5.76 -17.78 13.26
C ARG A 218 5.73 -18.09 14.75
N ALA A 219 6.84 -18.56 15.32
CA ALA A 219 6.92 -18.86 16.75
C ALA A 219 6.67 -17.63 17.62
N GLU A 220 7.21 -16.46 17.25
CA GLU A 220 6.98 -15.21 17.99
C GLU A 220 5.49 -14.79 17.96
N SER A 221 4.83 -14.91 16.80
CA SER A 221 3.41 -14.57 16.66
C SER A 221 2.50 -15.49 17.49
N GLU A 222 2.75 -16.80 17.45
CA GLU A 222 1.97 -17.81 18.19
C GLU A 222 2.16 -17.61 19.71
N ALA A 223 3.39 -17.36 20.17
CA ALA A 223 3.67 -17.09 21.58
C ALA A 223 2.96 -15.81 22.07
N PHE A 224 3.03 -14.72 21.30
CA PHE A 224 2.42 -13.45 21.71
C PHE A 224 0.89 -13.51 21.76
N LEU A 225 0.27 -14.24 20.83
CA LEU A 225 -1.19 -14.46 20.84
C LEU A 225 -1.60 -15.40 21.99
N ALA A 226 -0.79 -16.40 22.33
CA ALA A 226 -1.05 -17.29 23.46
C ALA A 226 -1.00 -16.56 24.82
N GLU A 227 -0.20 -15.50 24.94
CA GLU A 227 -0.13 -14.65 26.14
C GLU A 227 -1.39 -13.78 26.35
N ASN A 228 -2.40 -13.88 25.47
CA ASN A 228 -3.63 -13.05 25.48
C ASN A 228 -3.34 -11.55 25.49
N THR A 229 -2.27 -11.14 24.82
CA THR A 229 -1.93 -9.73 24.69
C THR A 229 -2.92 -9.02 23.76
N SER A 230 -3.32 -7.79 24.10
CA SER A 230 -4.26 -6.98 23.32
C SER A 230 -3.92 -6.93 21.83
N ALA A 231 -4.93 -7.00 20.95
CA ALA A 231 -4.78 -6.87 19.51
C ALA A 231 -4.05 -5.57 19.11
N THR A 232 -4.22 -4.49 19.87
CA THR A 232 -3.56 -3.20 19.61
C THR A 232 -2.06 -3.23 19.87
N MET A 233 -1.65 -3.90 20.95
CA MET A 233 -0.23 -4.14 21.25
C MET A 233 0.39 -5.10 20.23
N TYR A 234 -0.37 -6.09 19.76
CA TYR A 234 0.08 -6.96 18.67
C TYR A 234 0.36 -6.16 17.40
N VAL A 235 -0.59 -5.34 16.96
CA VAL A 235 -0.45 -4.48 15.77
C VAL A 235 0.79 -3.58 15.88
N GLN A 236 1.00 -2.93 17.03
CA GLN A 236 2.20 -2.10 17.27
C GLN A 236 3.49 -2.92 17.18
N LYS A 237 3.50 -4.12 17.77
CA LYS A 237 4.67 -5.01 17.71
C LYS A 237 4.94 -5.48 16.29
N VAL A 238 3.91 -5.79 15.50
CA VAL A 238 4.07 -6.16 14.08
C VAL A 238 4.69 -5.01 13.30
N GLU A 239 4.20 -3.78 13.48
CA GLU A 239 4.76 -2.60 12.82
C GLU A 239 6.24 -2.39 13.19
N GLN A 240 6.56 -2.48 14.47
CA GLN A 240 7.95 -2.39 14.96
C GLN A 240 8.83 -3.48 14.33
N ARG A 241 8.38 -4.74 14.30
CA ARG A 241 9.16 -5.85 13.72
C ARG A 241 9.40 -5.69 12.23
N ILE A 242 8.41 -5.19 11.48
CA ILE A 242 8.58 -4.90 10.05
C ILE A 242 9.64 -3.80 9.86
N GLU A 243 9.58 -2.71 10.63
CA GLU A 243 10.55 -1.63 10.52
C GLU A 243 11.97 -2.06 10.91
N GLU A 244 12.12 -2.86 11.98
CA GLU A 244 13.39 -3.46 12.39
C GLU A 244 13.98 -4.34 11.29
N GLU A 245 13.16 -5.19 10.66
CA GLU A 245 13.61 -6.10 9.62
C GLU A 245 13.95 -5.37 8.30
N MET A 246 13.21 -4.32 7.94
CA MET A 246 13.56 -3.44 6.82
C MET A 246 14.91 -2.75 7.05
N LYS A 247 15.12 -2.17 8.25
CA LYS A 247 16.40 -1.56 8.63
C LYS A 247 17.54 -2.58 8.59
N ARG A 248 17.29 -3.81 9.03
CA ARG A 248 18.25 -4.91 9.00
C ARG A 248 18.64 -5.30 7.58
N ALA A 249 17.65 -5.50 6.71
CA ALA A 249 17.86 -5.80 5.31
C ALA A 249 18.69 -4.71 4.63
N TYR A 250 18.31 -3.44 4.82
CA TYR A 250 19.04 -2.30 4.26
C TYR A 250 20.50 -2.20 4.72
N GLN A 251 20.80 -2.55 5.98
CA GLN A 251 22.14 -2.36 6.54
C GLN A 251 23.17 -3.37 6.02
N TYR A 252 22.78 -4.61 5.73
CA TYR A 252 23.74 -5.65 5.40
C TYR A 252 23.28 -6.75 4.41
N LEU A 253 22.04 -6.76 3.96
CA LEU A 253 21.56 -7.70 2.94
C LEU A 253 21.58 -7.06 1.54
N ASP A 254 21.31 -7.88 0.52
CA ASP A 254 21.12 -7.37 -0.83
C ASP A 254 19.77 -6.64 -0.95
N SER A 255 19.67 -5.64 -1.83
CA SER A 255 18.45 -4.85 -2.01
C SER A 255 17.27 -5.68 -2.53
N SER A 256 17.52 -6.82 -3.18
CA SER A 256 16.48 -7.75 -3.61
C SER A 256 15.82 -8.52 -2.46
N THR A 257 16.45 -8.58 -1.28
CA THR A 257 15.98 -9.35 -0.13
C THR A 257 14.95 -8.61 0.71
N GLU A 258 15.03 -7.28 0.80
CA GLU A 258 14.07 -6.46 1.55
C GLU A 258 12.60 -6.74 1.18
N PRO A 259 12.17 -6.68 -0.09
CA PRO A 259 10.77 -6.98 -0.43
C PRO A 259 10.38 -8.43 -0.12
N LYS A 260 11.32 -9.39 -0.24
CA LYS A 260 11.06 -10.81 0.05
C LYS A 260 10.88 -11.06 1.54
N VAL A 261 11.71 -10.44 2.40
CA VAL A 261 11.61 -10.60 3.85
C VAL A 261 10.36 -9.90 4.40
N VAL A 262 10.03 -8.71 3.91
CA VAL A 262 8.79 -8.01 4.29
C VAL A 262 7.57 -8.86 3.94
N ALA A 263 7.53 -9.46 2.76
CA ALA A 263 6.44 -10.36 2.37
C ALA A 263 6.30 -11.58 3.32
N VAL A 264 7.42 -12.13 3.81
CA VAL A 264 7.38 -13.22 4.82
C VAL A 264 6.78 -12.73 6.14
N LEU A 265 7.12 -11.52 6.59
CA LEU A 265 6.53 -10.94 7.81
C LEU A 265 5.04 -10.66 7.62
N GLU A 266 4.63 -10.12 6.48
CA GLU A 266 3.23 -9.86 6.16
C GLU A 266 2.40 -11.16 6.06
N GLU A 267 2.99 -12.26 5.60
CA GLU A 267 2.35 -13.57 5.61
C GLU A 267 2.19 -14.12 7.04
N GLU A 268 3.28 -14.21 7.80
CA GLU A 268 3.30 -14.89 9.09
C GLU A 268 2.68 -14.07 10.24
N LEU A 269 2.89 -12.75 10.25
CA LEU A 269 2.40 -11.87 11.32
C LEU A 269 1.01 -11.29 11.04
N ILE A 270 0.61 -11.14 9.78
CA ILE A 270 -0.67 -10.48 9.44
C ILE A 270 -1.63 -11.49 8.83
N SER A 271 -1.26 -12.10 7.69
CA SER A 271 -2.20 -12.89 6.89
C SER A 271 -2.76 -14.10 7.64
N ARG A 272 -1.91 -14.82 8.38
CA ARG A 272 -2.33 -16.01 9.15
C ARG A 272 -3.24 -15.69 10.33
N HIS A 273 -3.00 -14.55 10.97
CA HIS A 273 -3.69 -14.15 12.19
C HIS A 273 -4.77 -13.11 11.97
N LEU A 274 -5.07 -12.76 10.71
CA LEU A 274 -5.99 -11.69 10.35
C LEU A 274 -7.36 -11.81 11.05
N GLN A 275 -7.97 -13.00 10.99
CA GLN A 275 -9.26 -13.24 11.64
C GLN A 275 -9.17 -13.22 13.16
N THR A 276 -8.06 -13.72 13.72
CA THR A 276 -7.81 -13.70 15.16
C THR A 276 -7.67 -12.27 15.68
N ILE A 277 -6.90 -11.41 14.98
CA ILE A 277 -6.70 -10.00 15.35
C ILE A 277 -8.01 -9.22 15.28
N VAL A 278 -8.78 -9.42 14.20
CA VAL A 278 -10.04 -8.69 13.98
C VAL A 278 -11.12 -9.11 14.99
N ASN A 279 -11.21 -10.41 15.30
CA ASN A 279 -12.27 -10.97 16.14
C ASN A 279 -11.85 -11.18 17.61
N MET A 280 -10.68 -10.70 18.03
CA MET A 280 -10.17 -10.92 19.39
C MET A 280 -11.15 -10.38 20.44
N GLU A 281 -11.49 -11.23 21.42
CA GLU A 281 -12.40 -10.85 22.51
C GLU A 281 -11.77 -9.71 23.33
N ASN A 282 -12.50 -8.61 23.54
CA ASN A 282 -12.12 -7.44 24.34
C ASN A 282 -11.00 -6.54 23.79
N SER A 283 -10.42 -6.81 22.63
CA SER A 283 -9.44 -5.89 22.01
C SER A 283 -9.50 -5.83 20.48
N GLY A 284 -10.26 -6.74 19.85
CA GLY A 284 -10.48 -6.75 18.41
C GLY A 284 -11.30 -5.56 17.92
N LEU A 285 -11.59 -5.55 16.62
CA LEU A 285 -12.19 -4.42 15.94
C LEU A 285 -13.56 -4.04 16.52
N VAL A 286 -14.36 -5.03 16.92
CA VAL A 286 -15.67 -4.81 17.57
C VAL A 286 -15.54 -4.02 18.89
N PHE A 287 -14.54 -4.35 19.70
CA PHE A 287 -14.30 -3.65 20.97
C PHE A 287 -13.89 -2.19 20.73
N LEU A 288 -12.98 -1.96 19.77
CA LEU A 288 -12.52 -0.62 19.41
C LEU A 288 -13.66 0.24 18.85
N LEU A 289 -14.53 -0.33 18.01
CA LEU A 289 -15.71 0.34 17.49
C LEU A 289 -16.73 0.69 18.59
N THR A 290 -16.88 -0.20 19.58
CA THR A 290 -17.80 0.03 20.70
C THR A 290 -17.37 1.21 21.57
N HIS A 291 -16.06 1.39 21.78
CA HIS A 291 -15.47 2.41 22.64
C HIS A 291 -14.95 3.65 21.89
N ASP A 292 -15.28 3.80 20.60
CA ASP A 292 -14.89 4.96 19.78
C ASP A 292 -13.37 5.24 19.72
N ARG A 293 -12.56 4.18 19.76
CA ARG A 293 -11.09 4.30 19.69
C ARG A 293 -10.59 4.39 18.24
N PHE A 294 -10.94 5.48 17.56
CA PHE A 294 -10.67 5.63 16.12
C PHE A 294 -9.17 5.65 15.76
N ASP A 295 -8.30 6.19 16.63
CA ASP A 295 -6.86 6.20 16.39
C ASP A 295 -6.26 4.79 16.39
N GLU A 296 -6.71 3.93 17.31
CA GLU A 296 -6.29 2.53 17.38
C GLU A 296 -6.78 1.74 16.15
N ILE A 297 -7.99 2.06 15.65
CA ILE A 297 -8.52 1.48 14.41
C ILE A 297 -7.69 1.92 13.20
N ALA A 298 -7.25 3.18 13.15
CA ALA A 298 -6.39 3.67 12.07
C ALA A 298 -5.04 2.94 12.05
N ASN A 299 -4.42 2.73 13.22
CA ASN A 299 -3.18 1.95 13.34
C ASN A 299 -3.37 0.50 12.90
N MET A 300 -4.47 -0.13 13.33
CA MET A 300 -4.84 -1.47 12.88
C MET A 300 -5.01 -1.52 11.36
N TYR A 301 -5.69 -0.54 10.77
CA TYR A 301 -5.85 -0.46 9.32
C TYR A 301 -4.52 -0.28 8.58
N ASN A 302 -3.61 0.55 9.09
CA ASN A 302 -2.29 0.74 8.46
C ASN A 302 -1.50 -0.56 8.36
N VAL A 303 -1.54 -1.40 9.39
CA VAL A 303 -0.88 -2.71 9.37
C VAL A 303 -1.65 -3.71 8.51
N LEU A 304 -2.96 -3.86 8.71
CA LEU A 304 -3.76 -4.87 7.99
C LEU A 304 -3.86 -4.57 6.48
N SER A 305 -3.80 -3.30 6.08
CA SER A 305 -3.86 -2.88 4.67
C SER A 305 -2.61 -3.27 3.84
N ARG A 306 -1.53 -3.71 4.51
CA ARG A 306 -0.37 -4.31 3.84
C ARG A 306 -0.72 -5.61 3.11
N VAL A 307 -1.73 -6.33 3.59
CA VAL A 307 -2.21 -7.57 2.98
C VAL A 307 -3.50 -7.30 2.18
N PRO A 308 -3.64 -7.82 0.95
CA PRO A 308 -4.82 -7.58 0.10
C PRO A 308 -6.17 -7.94 0.75
N GLU A 309 -6.19 -8.96 1.60
CA GLU A 309 -7.40 -9.44 2.29
C GLU A 309 -7.74 -8.63 3.57
N GLY A 310 -6.81 -7.83 4.08
CA GLY A 310 -6.99 -7.07 5.32
C GLY A 310 -8.16 -6.09 5.28
N PRO A 311 -8.23 -5.17 4.30
CA PRO A 311 -9.34 -4.22 4.18
C PRO A 311 -10.71 -4.89 4.03
N LYS A 312 -10.78 -6.04 3.35
CA LYS A 312 -12.02 -6.81 3.19
C LYS A 312 -12.49 -7.39 4.53
N ALA A 313 -11.59 -8.01 5.29
CA ALA A 313 -11.90 -8.56 6.61
C ALA A 313 -12.37 -7.47 7.59
N MET A 314 -11.68 -6.32 7.62
CA MET A 314 -12.12 -5.17 8.42
C MET A 314 -13.51 -4.67 8.00
N SER A 315 -13.75 -4.56 6.68
CA SER A 315 -15.04 -4.10 6.15
C SER A 315 -16.18 -5.03 6.55
N GLN A 316 -15.98 -6.35 6.51
CA GLN A 316 -16.98 -7.34 6.93
C GLN A 316 -17.29 -7.26 8.44
N CYS A 317 -16.26 -7.09 9.26
CA CYS A 317 -16.44 -6.94 10.71
C CYS A 317 -17.15 -5.61 11.06
N ILE A 318 -16.75 -4.49 10.45
CA ILE A 318 -17.44 -3.20 10.58
C ILE A 318 -18.91 -3.34 10.15
N SER A 319 -19.17 -4.02 9.03
CA SER A 319 -20.53 -4.23 8.53
C SER A 319 -21.40 -5.01 9.52
N THR A 320 -20.86 -6.09 10.07
CA THR A 320 -21.58 -6.93 11.05
C THR A 320 -21.93 -6.11 12.29
N PHE A 321 -20.95 -5.39 12.85
CA PHE A 321 -21.16 -4.50 13.99
C PHE A 321 -22.20 -3.41 13.70
N LEU A 322 -22.07 -2.75 12.54
CA LEU A 322 -22.95 -1.64 12.17
C LEU A 322 -24.39 -2.11 11.92
N ARG A 323 -24.57 -3.28 11.30
CA ARG A 323 -25.89 -3.89 11.11
C ARG A 323 -26.55 -4.25 12.43
N GLU A 324 -25.82 -4.86 13.36
CA GLU A 324 -26.35 -5.19 14.68
C GLU A 324 -26.76 -3.94 15.45
N ARG A 325 -25.88 -2.93 15.50
CA ARG A 325 -26.16 -1.67 16.18
C ARG A 325 -27.31 -0.89 15.54
N GLY A 326 -27.37 -0.85 14.20
CA GLY A 326 -28.47 -0.25 13.46
C GLY A 326 -29.80 -0.96 13.68
N GLN A 327 -29.81 -2.29 13.69
CA GLN A 327 -30.99 -3.09 14.01
C GLN A 327 -31.50 -2.85 15.43
N ASN A 328 -30.61 -2.69 16.41
CA ASN A 328 -31.00 -2.40 17.79
C ASN A 328 -31.68 -1.03 17.90
N ILE A 329 -31.14 0.01 17.25
CA ILE A 329 -31.80 1.34 17.18
C ILE A 329 -33.20 1.23 16.55
N VAL A 330 -33.32 0.44 15.47
CA VAL A 330 -34.59 0.20 14.78
C VAL A 330 -35.60 -0.53 15.64
N ARG A 331 -35.16 -1.48 16.48
CA ARG A 331 -36.05 -2.25 17.38
C ARG A 331 -36.46 -1.44 18.61
N GLU A 332 -35.51 -0.78 19.27
CA GLU A 332 -35.72 -0.07 20.54
C GLU A 332 -36.45 1.27 20.36
N SER A 333 -35.95 2.10 19.44
CA SER A 333 -36.46 3.46 19.21
C SER A 333 -37.54 3.51 18.11
N GLY A 334 -37.60 2.51 17.21
CA GLY A 334 -38.50 2.50 16.06
C GLY A 334 -40.00 2.34 16.37
N SER A 335 -40.37 2.15 17.63
CA SER A 335 -41.77 1.94 18.05
C SER A 335 -42.39 3.10 18.83
N SER A 336 -41.58 3.88 19.56
CA SER A 336 -42.08 4.73 20.65
C SER A 336 -41.74 6.21 20.55
N ASN A 337 -40.62 6.59 19.91
CA ASN A 337 -40.22 8.00 19.82
C ASN A 337 -39.53 8.33 18.46
N PRO A 338 -40.26 8.96 17.51
CA PRO A 338 -39.73 9.36 16.21
C PRO A 338 -38.50 10.27 16.30
N GLN A 339 -38.46 11.17 17.29
CA GLN A 339 -37.37 12.14 17.45
C GLN A 339 -36.07 11.45 17.86
N GLN A 340 -36.16 10.60 18.90
CA GLN A 340 -35.00 9.87 19.40
C GLN A 340 -34.48 8.91 18.33
N TYR A 341 -35.36 8.21 17.61
CA TYR A 341 -34.97 7.30 16.53
C TYR A 341 -34.12 7.98 15.46
N ILE A 342 -34.57 9.12 14.91
CA ILE A 342 -33.79 9.83 13.89
C ILE A 342 -32.51 10.42 14.48
N GLN A 343 -32.56 10.93 15.73
CA GLN A 343 -31.37 11.45 16.40
C GLN A 343 -30.29 10.36 16.62
N ASP A 344 -30.68 9.16 17.02
CA ASP A 344 -29.78 8.01 17.20
C ASP A 344 -29.13 7.62 15.87
N LEU A 345 -29.90 7.60 14.78
CA LEU A 345 -29.38 7.32 13.43
C LEU A 345 -28.40 8.38 12.94
N LEU A 346 -28.70 9.66 13.19
CA LEU A 346 -27.81 10.77 12.86
C LEU A 346 -26.49 10.68 13.65
N GLN A 347 -26.55 10.39 14.94
CA GLN A 347 -25.36 10.20 15.78
C GLN A 347 -24.53 9.01 15.33
N LEU A 348 -25.17 7.87 15.00
CA LEU A 348 -24.47 6.71 14.46
C LEU A 348 -23.78 7.05 13.14
N ARG A 349 -24.44 7.86 12.28
CA ARG A 349 -23.84 8.30 11.02
C ARG A 349 -22.64 9.23 11.24
N ASP A 350 -22.74 10.15 12.18
CA ASP A 350 -21.64 11.04 12.54
C ASP A 350 -20.42 10.23 13.03
N ARG A 351 -20.64 9.24 13.90
CA ARG A 351 -19.57 8.30 14.33
C ARG A 351 -18.94 7.56 13.15
N CYS A 352 -19.76 7.10 12.20
CA CYS A 352 -19.25 6.45 10.98
C CYS A 352 -18.44 7.40 10.09
N ASN A 353 -18.77 8.69 10.03
CA ASN A 353 -17.98 9.68 9.28
C ASN A 353 -16.60 9.89 9.92
N VAL A 354 -16.51 9.90 11.25
CA VAL A 354 -15.24 9.95 11.98
C VAL A 354 -14.41 8.70 11.70
N LEU A 355 -15.04 7.51 11.77
CA LEU A 355 -14.42 6.24 11.42
C LEU A 355 -13.87 6.24 9.98
N LEU A 356 -14.66 6.70 9.00
CA LEU A 356 -14.23 6.80 7.61
C LEU A 356 -13.03 7.72 7.45
N THR A 357 -13.01 8.82 8.19
CA THR A 357 -11.87 9.77 8.20
C THR A 357 -10.62 9.09 8.75
N ALA A 358 -10.73 8.38 9.87
CA ALA A 358 -9.63 7.61 10.47
C ALA A 358 -9.10 6.50 9.53
N LEU A 359 -9.97 5.90 8.71
CA LEU A 359 -9.63 4.90 7.71
C LEU A 359 -9.16 5.51 6.37
N GLY A 360 -8.96 6.83 6.28
CA GLY A 360 -8.48 7.51 5.06
C GLY A 360 -9.50 7.54 3.92
N ASN A 361 -10.79 7.57 4.23
CA ASN A 361 -11.92 7.71 3.29
C ASN A 361 -11.91 6.70 2.11
N LYS A 362 -11.49 5.46 2.37
CA LYS A 362 -11.44 4.42 1.33
C LYS A 362 -12.83 4.03 0.84
N GLN A 363 -12.92 3.81 -0.47
CA GLN A 363 -14.18 3.47 -1.14
C GLN A 363 -14.85 2.22 -0.58
N ILE A 364 -14.07 1.19 -0.22
CA ILE A 364 -14.57 -0.09 0.29
C ILE A 364 -15.44 0.11 1.54
N PHE A 365 -14.93 0.87 2.53
CA PHE A 365 -15.66 1.15 3.76
C PHE A 365 -16.84 2.09 3.50
N ARG A 366 -16.68 3.11 2.65
CA ARG A 366 -17.76 4.05 2.32
C ARG A 366 -18.96 3.33 1.69
N ASN A 367 -18.70 2.46 0.71
CA ASN A 367 -19.73 1.68 0.05
C ASN A 367 -20.42 0.73 1.03
N GLN A 368 -19.63 0.03 1.85
CA GLN A 368 -20.15 -0.91 2.84
C GLN A 368 -21.05 -0.23 3.87
N ILE A 369 -20.58 0.87 4.47
CA ILE A 369 -21.36 1.63 5.45
C ILE A 369 -22.65 2.16 4.83
N ASN A 370 -22.60 2.71 3.61
CA ASN A 370 -23.81 3.20 2.94
C ASN A 370 -24.82 2.07 2.69
N ALA A 371 -24.36 0.90 2.24
CA ALA A 371 -25.21 -0.27 2.04
C ALA A 371 -25.81 -0.79 3.36
N ASP A 372 -25.06 -0.72 4.46
CA ASP A 372 -25.56 -1.13 5.77
C ASP A 372 -26.61 -0.17 6.31
N PHE A 373 -26.42 1.14 6.14
CA PHE A 373 -27.42 2.16 6.47
C PHE A 373 -28.71 1.98 5.67
N GLU A 374 -28.60 1.72 4.36
CA GLU A 374 -29.74 1.39 3.51
C GLU A 374 -30.44 0.10 3.98
N TYR A 375 -29.69 -0.91 4.41
CA TYR A 375 -30.27 -2.14 4.90
C TYR A 375 -31.12 -1.95 6.16
N PHE A 376 -30.57 -1.38 7.25
CA PHE A 376 -31.31 -1.33 8.52
C PHE A 376 -32.36 -0.23 8.58
N ILE A 377 -32.20 0.91 7.89
CA ILE A 377 -33.20 1.99 7.93
C ILE A 377 -34.54 1.54 7.32
N ASN A 378 -34.48 0.69 6.29
CA ASN A 378 -35.65 0.16 5.59
C ASN A 378 -36.25 -1.07 6.26
N LEU A 379 -35.67 -1.57 7.37
CA LEU A 379 -36.32 -2.62 8.18
C LEU A 379 -37.55 -2.09 8.94
N ASN A 380 -37.62 -0.78 9.19
CA ASN A 380 -38.79 -0.16 9.79
C ASN A 380 -39.57 0.64 8.73
N PRO A 381 -40.82 0.24 8.40
CA PRO A 381 -41.64 0.97 7.43
C PRO A 381 -41.99 2.39 7.89
N LYS A 382 -41.92 2.68 9.20
CA LYS A 382 -42.18 4.02 9.75
C LYS A 382 -40.99 4.98 9.63
N SER A 383 -39.83 4.53 9.16
CA SER A 383 -38.63 5.39 9.03
C SER A 383 -38.89 6.62 8.16
N THR A 384 -39.69 6.47 7.10
CA THR A 384 -40.10 7.56 6.20
C THR A 384 -40.96 8.61 6.92
N GLU A 385 -41.95 8.17 7.70
CA GLU A 385 -42.79 9.04 8.52
C GLU A 385 -41.98 9.75 9.61
N PHE A 386 -41.11 9.02 10.30
CA PHE A 386 -40.32 9.54 11.41
C PHE A 386 -39.31 10.60 10.95
N LEU A 387 -38.66 10.39 9.80
CA LEU A 387 -37.80 11.41 9.22
C LEU A 387 -38.59 12.68 8.88
N SER A 388 -39.80 12.52 8.33
CA SER A 388 -40.69 13.64 8.02
C SER A 388 -41.14 14.41 9.28
N LEU A 389 -41.49 13.70 10.35
CA LEU A 389 -41.85 14.28 11.64
C LEU A 389 -40.67 15.00 12.30
N PHE A 390 -39.47 14.42 12.22
CA PHE A 390 -38.24 15.04 12.73
C PHE A 390 -37.99 16.39 12.05
N ILE A 391 -38.06 16.43 10.71
CA ILE A 391 -37.87 17.67 9.94
C ILE A 391 -39.00 18.68 10.26
N ASP A 392 -40.25 18.23 10.36
CA ASP A 392 -41.39 19.07 10.74
C ASP A 392 -41.19 19.76 12.10
N GLU A 393 -40.73 19.03 13.11
CA GLU A 393 -40.49 19.61 14.44
C GLU A 393 -39.38 20.66 14.43
N LYS A 394 -38.32 20.43 13.64
CA LYS A 394 -37.22 21.40 13.48
C LYS A 394 -37.62 22.67 12.73
N LEU A 395 -38.70 22.62 11.94
CA LEU A 395 -39.23 23.77 11.17
C LEU A 395 -40.38 24.50 11.89
N ARG A 396 -40.88 23.98 13.02
CA ARG A 396 -41.99 24.59 13.77
C ARG A 396 -41.53 25.76 14.66
N ARG A 397 -42.34 26.81 14.69
CA ARG A 397 -42.20 27.98 15.56
C ARG A 397 -42.34 27.57 17.04
N GLY A 398 -41.33 27.89 17.86
CA GLY A 398 -41.34 27.67 19.31
C GLY A 398 -40.56 26.44 19.81
N THR A 399 -39.99 25.64 18.91
CA THR A 399 -38.94 24.66 19.26
C THR A 399 -37.70 25.45 19.68
N LYS A 400 -37.02 25.06 20.79
CA LYS A 400 -35.88 25.80 21.38
C LYS A 400 -34.98 26.41 20.31
N GLY A 401 -34.86 27.75 20.29
CA GLY A 401 -34.19 28.50 19.23
C GLY A 401 -32.76 28.01 18.98
N MET A 402 -32.58 27.24 17.91
CA MET A 402 -31.29 26.95 17.30
C MET A 402 -30.96 28.10 16.34
N ALA A 403 -29.69 28.47 16.21
CA ALA A 403 -29.29 29.46 15.21
C ALA A 403 -29.55 28.91 13.79
N ASP A 404 -29.82 29.79 12.83
CA ASP A 404 -30.18 29.37 11.46
C ASP A 404 -29.15 28.45 10.80
N GLN A 405 -27.86 28.64 11.11
CA GLN A 405 -26.77 27.80 10.63
C GLN A 405 -26.80 26.36 11.18
N ASP A 406 -27.22 26.19 12.43
CA ASP A 406 -27.30 24.87 13.06
C ASP A 406 -28.46 24.04 12.49
N VAL A 407 -29.53 24.71 12.05
CA VAL A 407 -30.70 24.06 11.44
C VAL A 407 -30.36 23.53 10.05
N ASP A 408 -29.66 24.32 9.22
CA ASP A 408 -29.31 23.91 7.86
C ASP A 408 -28.33 22.73 7.84
N ALA A 409 -27.39 22.68 8.79
CA ALA A 409 -26.49 21.55 8.99
C ALA A 409 -27.23 20.26 9.38
N VAL A 410 -28.29 20.37 10.17
CA VAL A 410 -29.16 19.23 10.49
C VAL A 410 -29.91 18.74 9.24
N PHE A 411 -30.35 19.65 8.37
CA PHE A 411 -30.99 19.28 7.09
C PHE A 411 -30.06 18.57 6.13
N ASP A 412 -28.78 18.95 6.07
CA ASP A 412 -27.79 18.20 5.28
C ASP A 412 -27.65 16.77 5.78
N LYS A 413 -27.59 16.56 7.09
CA LYS A 413 -27.53 15.22 7.67
C LYS A 413 -28.82 14.42 7.44
N CYS A 414 -29.99 15.06 7.53
CA CYS A 414 -31.27 14.43 7.23
C CYS A 414 -31.36 14.04 5.74
N THR A 415 -30.79 14.84 4.85
CA THR A 415 -30.71 14.54 3.42
C THR A 415 -29.87 13.29 3.16
N VAL A 416 -28.77 13.08 3.91
CA VAL A 416 -27.99 11.83 3.86
C VAL A 416 -28.85 10.62 4.27
N LEU A 417 -29.64 10.72 5.34
CA LEU A 417 -30.55 9.63 5.73
C LEU A 417 -31.66 9.40 4.70
N PHE A 418 -32.20 10.47 4.12
CA PHE A 418 -33.22 10.41 3.08
C PHE A 418 -32.73 9.64 1.84
N ARG A 419 -31.44 9.75 1.47
CA ARG A 419 -30.87 8.97 0.36
C ARG A 419 -30.97 7.46 0.58
N TYR A 420 -30.89 7.00 1.83
CA TYR A 420 -30.96 5.59 2.18
C TYR A 420 -32.39 5.04 2.21
N LEU A 421 -33.41 5.89 2.14
CA LEU A 421 -34.81 5.44 2.11
C LEU A 421 -35.17 4.91 0.71
N GLN A 422 -35.83 3.75 0.69
CA GLN A 422 -36.36 3.14 -0.54
C GLN A 422 -37.71 3.74 -0.94
N GLU A 423 -38.64 3.91 0.01
CA GLU A 423 -40.01 4.39 -0.21
C GLU A 423 -40.11 5.94 -0.15
N LYS A 424 -39.47 6.62 -1.12
CA LYS A 424 -39.41 8.10 -1.16
C LYS A 424 -40.75 8.78 -1.44
N ASP A 425 -41.65 8.11 -2.14
CA ASP A 425 -43.03 8.56 -2.41
C ASP A 425 -43.87 8.61 -1.12
N ILE A 426 -43.69 7.64 -0.22
CA ILE A 426 -44.32 7.64 1.10
C ILE A 426 -43.81 8.81 1.95
N PHE A 427 -42.49 9.07 1.92
CA PHE A 427 -41.91 10.24 2.56
C PHE A 427 -42.52 11.55 2.00
N GLU A 428 -42.62 11.70 0.67
CA GLU A 428 -43.22 12.88 0.02
C GLU A 428 -44.64 13.13 0.57
N ARG A 429 -45.45 12.08 0.67
CA ARG A 429 -46.83 12.17 1.17
C ARG A 429 -46.89 12.71 2.60
N TYR A 430 -46.08 12.18 3.51
CA TYR A 430 -46.02 12.66 4.90
C TYR A 430 -45.48 14.09 4.97
N TYR A 431 -44.38 14.37 4.25
CA TYR A 431 -43.77 15.69 4.22
C TYR A 431 -44.73 16.76 3.71
N LYS A 432 -45.46 16.45 2.63
CA LYS A 432 -46.52 17.30 2.07
C LYS A 432 -47.63 17.58 3.08
N GLN A 433 -48.09 16.58 3.83
CA GLN A 433 -49.10 16.77 4.88
C GLN A 433 -48.62 17.68 6.00
N HIS A 434 -47.36 17.52 6.44
CA HIS A 434 -46.77 18.36 7.47
C HIS A 434 -46.56 19.79 7.00
N LEU A 435 -45.99 19.97 5.79
CA LEU A 435 -45.82 21.29 5.17
C LEU A 435 -47.16 22.02 5.04
N ALA A 436 -48.21 21.33 4.58
CA ALA A 436 -49.54 21.93 4.45
C ALA A 436 -50.05 22.46 5.80
N LYS A 437 -49.92 21.67 6.87
CA LYS A 437 -50.33 22.10 8.22
C LYS A 437 -49.50 23.28 8.71
N ARG A 438 -48.18 23.29 8.48
CA ARG A 438 -47.30 24.39 8.91
C ARG A 438 -47.63 25.69 8.18
N LEU A 439 -47.80 25.64 6.86
CA LEU A 439 -48.19 26.79 6.04
C LEU A 439 -49.57 27.30 6.46
N LEU A 440 -50.59 26.43 6.50
CA LEU A 440 -51.99 26.81 6.80
C LEU A 440 -52.18 27.38 8.20
N LEU A 441 -51.45 26.87 9.21
CA LEU A 441 -51.55 27.34 10.59
C LEU A 441 -50.55 28.45 10.93
N SER A 442 -49.75 28.93 9.96
CA SER A 442 -48.67 29.90 10.16
C SER A 442 -47.71 29.49 11.31
N LYS A 443 -47.39 28.20 11.36
CA LYS A 443 -46.53 27.59 12.39
C LYS A 443 -45.09 27.37 11.93
N SER A 444 -44.73 27.74 10.70
CA SER A 444 -43.34 27.71 10.23
C SER A 444 -42.49 28.75 10.98
N GLN A 445 -41.25 28.37 11.30
CA GLN A 445 -40.29 29.26 11.95
C GLN A 445 -39.70 30.29 10.96
N SER A 446 -39.36 29.85 9.74
CA SER A 446 -38.79 30.69 8.68
C SER A 446 -39.14 30.14 7.30
N ASP A 447 -39.60 31.01 6.40
CA ASP A 447 -39.91 30.65 5.02
C ASP A 447 -38.63 30.29 4.23
N ASP A 448 -37.49 30.89 4.58
CA ASP A 448 -36.21 30.62 3.92
C ASP A 448 -35.68 29.22 4.27
N GLN A 449 -35.89 28.77 5.51
CA GLN A 449 -35.52 27.41 5.93
C GLN A 449 -36.37 26.34 5.24
N GLU A 450 -37.67 26.61 5.05
CA GLU A 450 -38.56 25.70 4.31
C GLU A 450 -38.13 25.60 2.83
N LYS A 451 -37.84 26.73 2.19
CA LYS A 451 -37.32 26.78 0.81
C LYS A 451 -35.96 26.08 0.69
N SER A 452 -35.07 26.25 1.68
CA SER A 452 -33.78 25.54 1.73
C SER A 452 -34.00 24.03 1.73
N MET A 453 -34.85 23.52 2.63
CA MET A 453 -35.13 22.08 2.72
C MET A 453 -35.74 21.53 1.41
N ILE A 454 -36.68 22.25 0.79
CA ILE A 454 -37.25 21.83 -0.52
C ILE A 454 -36.18 21.82 -1.61
N SER A 455 -35.28 22.80 -1.62
CA SER A 455 -34.16 22.85 -2.57
C SER A 455 -33.22 21.64 -2.40
N LYS A 456 -32.95 21.23 -1.16
CA LYS A 456 -32.16 20.01 -0.86
C LYS A 456 -32.88 18.74 -1.35
N LEU A 457 -34.19 18.62 -1.14
CA LEU A 457 -34.99 17.50 -1.67
C LEU A 457 -35.02 17.49 -3.21
N MET A 458 -35.09 18.67 -3.84
CA MET A 458 -35.03 18.80 -5.29
C MET A 458 -33.70 18.32 -5.84
N ALA A 459 -32.57 18.64 -5.20
CA ALA A 459 -31.26 18.18 -5.62
C ALA A 459 -31.14 16.64 -5.62
N GLU A 460 -31.82 15.97 -4.69
CA GLU A 460 -31.77 14.50 -4.54
C GLU A 460 -32.75 13.75 -5.44
N CYS A 461 -33.97 14.27 -5.64
CA CYS A 461 -35.06 13.57 -6.34
C CYS A 461 -35.57 14.26 -7.62
N GLY A 462 -35.04 15.43 -7.95
CA GLY A 462 -35.42 16.22 -9.12
C GLY A 462 -36.70 17.05 -8.93
N GLY A 463 -36.94 17.99 -9.85
CA GLY A 463 -38.04 18.96 -9.75
C GLY A 463 -39.45 18.38 -9.81
N VAL A 464 -39.64 17.19 -10.41
CA VAL A 464 -40.96 16.54 -10.44
C VAL A 464 -41.42 16.17 -9.03
N PHE A 465 -40.50 15.66 -8.20
CA PHE A 465 -40.77 15.28 -6.81
C PHE A 465 -41.19 16.49 -5.96
N THR A 466 -40.56 17.65 -6.16
CA THR A 466 -40.81 18.86 -5.35
C THR A 466 -41.88 19.78 -5.92
N SER A 467 -42.27 19.62 -7.19
CA SER A 467 -43.22 20.49 -7.91
C SER A 467 -44.50 20.84 -7.14
N LYS A 468 -45.07 19.86 -6.43
CA LYS A 468 -46.27 20.06 -5.61
C LYS A 468 -46.00 20.92 -4.37
N LEU A 469 -44.84 20.71 -3.73
CA LEU A 469 -44.42 21.47 -2.55
C LEU A 469 -44.14 22.93 -2.91
N GLU A 470 -43.50 23.17 -4.06
CA GLU A 470 -43.26 24.52 -4.59
C GLU A 470 -44.56 25.22 -4.97
N GLY A 471 -45.48 24.47 -5.58
CA GLY A 471 -46.82 24.95 -5.87
C GLY A 471 -47.57 25.44 -4.63
N MET A 472 -47.43 24.74 -3.50
CA MET A 472 -48.01 25.18 -2.21
C MET A 472 -47.42 26.52 -1.75
N PHE A 473 -46.12 26.77 -1.93
CA PHE A 473 -45.51 28.07 -1.63
C PHE A 473 -46.02 29.18 -2.55
N LYS A 474 -46.17 28.87 -3.85
CA LYS A 474 -46.73 29.82 -4.82
C LYS A 474 -48.16 30.20 -4.47
N ASP A 475 -49.00 29.23 -4.09
CA ASP A 475 -50.37 29.46 -3.65
C ASP A 475 -50.43 30.36 -2.40
N MET A 476 -49.50 30.18 -1.45
CA MET A 476 -49.43 31.03 -0.26
C MET A 476 -49.06 32.49 -0.60
N ALA A 477 -48.08 32.67 -1.51
CA ALA A 477 -47.69 34.01 -1.97
C ALA A 477 -48.82 34.70 -2.74
N VAL A 478 -49.45 34.00 -3.68
CA VAL A 478 -50.58 34.54 -4.47
C VAL A 478 -51.77 34.85 -3.56
N SER A 479 -52.10 33.96 -2.60
CA SER A 479 -53.18 34.21 -1.64
C SER A 479 -52.96 35.46 -0.81
N LYS A 480 -51.71 35.74 -0.41
CA LYS A 480 -51.37 36.95 0.33
C LYS A 480 -51.58 38.20 -0.51
N THR A 481 -51.11 38.20 -1.76
CA THR A 481 -51.32 39.32 -2.69
C THR A 481 -52.79 39.56 -2.96
N LEU A 482 -53.57 38.50 -3.23
CA LEU A 482 -55.02 38.61 -3.45
C LEU A 482 -55.75 39.16 -2.21
N MET A 483 -55.32 38.79 -1.01
CA MET A 483 -55.90 39.32 0.23
C MET A 483 -55.55 40.81 0.41
N GLU A 484 -54.31 41.22 0.11
CA GLU A 484 -53.89 42.63 0.16
C GLU A 484 -54.67 43.49 -0.85
N GLU A 485 -54.84 42.99 -2.08
CA GLU A 485 -55.65 43.65 -3.12
C GLU A 485 -57.13 43.76 -2.71
N PHE A 486 -57.69 42.72 -2.09
CA PHE A 486 -59.05 42.73 -1.56
C PHE A 486 -59.22 43.78 -0.45
N LEU A 487 -58.29 43.84 0.50
CA LEU A 487 -58.32 44.83 1.59
C LEU A 487 -58.19 46.27 1.08
N GLN A 488 -57.48 46.50 -0.03
CA GLN A 488 -57.33 47.83 -0.63
C GLN A 488 -58.54 48.26 -1.46
N SER A 489 -59.24 47.30 -2.09
CA SER A 489 -60.35 47.57 -3.00
C SER A 489 -61.73 47.57 -2.33
N THR A 490 -61.85 47.05 -1.11
CA THR A 490 -63.13 46.92 -0.41
C THR A 490 -63.42 48.15 0.48
N PRO A 491 -64.46 48.96 0.19
CA PRO A 491 -64.80 50.15 0.98
C PRO A 491 -65.55 49.83 2.29
N VAL A 492 -65.97 48.57 2.48
CA VAL A 492 -66.69 48.09 3.66
C VAL A 492 -65.72 47.31 4.55
N THR A 493 -65.47 47.80 5.76
CA THR A 493 -64.75 47.02 6.77
C THR A 493 -65.66 45.89 7.26
N PRO A 494 -65.30 44.61 7.03
CA PRO A 494 -66.05 43.50 7.62
C PRO A 494 -66.00 43.60 9.15
N SER A 495 -67.04 43.09 9.82
CA SER A 495 -67.10 43.08 11.30
C SER A 495 -66.07 42.15 11.94
N LEU A 496 -65.40 41.32 11.14
CA LEU A 496 -64.40 40.33 11.55
C LEU A 496 -63.13 40.49 10.69
N ASP A 497 -61.97 40.28 11.32
CA ASP A 497 -60.68 40.17 10.65
C ASP A 497 -60.64 38.87 9.83
N LEU A 498 -60.97 38.97 8.54
CA LEU A 498 -61.01 37.85 7.62
C LEU A 498 -59.62 37.59 7.03
N TYR A 499 -59.20 36.33 6.97
CA TYR A 499 -58.00 35.90 6.25
C TYR A 499 -58.34 34.71 5.36
N VAL A 500 -58.40 34.92 4.05
CA VAL A 500 -58.72 33.87 3.07
C VAL A 500 -57.44 33.37 2.40
N ARG A 501 -57.39 32.06 2.14
CA ARG A 501 -56.29 31.40 1.43
C ARG A 501 -56.86 30.57 0.30
N VAL A 502 -56.43 30.88 -0.92
CA VAL A 502 -56.84 30.19 -2.15
C VAL A 502 -55.82 29.10 -2.45
N LEU A 503 -56.29 27.85 -2.50
CA LEU A 503 -55.43 26.67 -2.64
C LEU A 503 -55.75 25.94 -3.94
N THR A 504 -54.72 25.61 -4.72
CA THR A 504 -54.89 24.87 -5.98
C THR A 504 -55.22 23.40 -5.71
N THR A 505 -56.35 22.93 -6.25
CA THR A 505 -56.78 21.53 -6.10
C THR A 505 -55.76 20.57 -6.73
N GLY A 506 -55.36 19.52 -6.00
CA GLY A 506 -54.34 18.55 -6.43
C GLY A 506 -52.91 18.88 -5.95
N LEU A 507 -52.59 20.14 -5.69
CA LEU A 507 -51.31 20.54 -5.08
C LEU A 507 -51.32 20.35 -3.57
N TRP A 508 -52.46 20.53 -2.90
CA TRP A 508 -52.60 20.39 -1.45
C TRP A 508 -53.17 19.01 -1.05
N PRO A 509 -52.87 18.51 0.16
CA PRO A 509 -53.54 17.33 0.70
C PRO A 509 -54.98 17.71 1.08
N THR A 510 -55.96 17.30 0.27
CA THR A 510 -57.38 17.59 0.49
C THR A 510 -58.00 16.62 1.49
N GLN A 511 -58.81 17.13 2.42
CA GLN A 511 -59.73 16.31 3.21
C GLN A 511 -60.91 15.91 2.31
N SER A 512 -61.24 14.62 2.26
CA SER A 512 -62.26 14.06 1.36
C SER A 512 -63.70 14.41 1.77
N VAL A 513 -63.91 14.95 2.97
CA VAL A 513 -65.25 15.29 3.48
C VAL A 513 -65.16 16.57 4.31
N SER A 514 -65.74 17.66 3.81
CA SER A 514 -66.01 18.84 4.64
C SER A 514 -67.12 18.48 5.63
N PRO A 515 -66.88 18.54 6.96
CA PRO A 515 -67.96 18.35 7.92
C PRO A 515 -69.05 19.41 7.68
N ARG A 516 -70.33 19.03 7.80
CA ARG A 516 -71.44 19.99 7.77
C ARG A 516 -71.37 20.84 9.04
N VAL A 517 -70.67 21.96 8.96
CA VAL A 517 -70.52 22.91 10.06
C VAL A 517 -71.45 24.10 9.80
N SER A 518 -72.28 24.44 10.78
CA SER A 518 -73.04 25.69 10.75
C SER A 518 -72.12 26.84 11.16
N LEU A 519 -71.76 27.69 10.21
CA LEU A 519 -70.94 28.88 10.46
C LEU A 519 -71.82 30.00 11.07
N PRO A 520 -71.30 30.82 12.01
CA PRO A 520 -72.00 31.99 12.50
C PRO A 520 -72.38 32.98 11.38
N GLU A 521 -73.48 33.70 11.53
CA GLU A 521 -73.99 34.63 10.50
C GLU A 521 -72.97 35.70 10.13
N GLU A 522 -72.23 36.24 11.10
CA GLU A 522 -71.17 37.23 10.89
C GLU A 522 -70.02 36.68 10.03
N ALA A 523 -69.64 35.42 10.23
CA ALA A 523 -68.59 34.75 9.45
C ALA A 523 -69.06 34.45 8.02
N MET A 524 -70.33 34.06 7.85
CA MET A 524 -70.94 33.86 6.53
C MET A 524 -71.07 35.16 5.74
N ALA A 525 -71.45 36.25 6.40
CA ALA A 525 -71.52 37.57 5.78
C ALA A 525 -70.14 38.01 5.29
N ALA A 526 -69.10 37.90 6.12
CA ALA A 526 -67.73 38.22 5.74
C ALA A 526 -67.22 37.35 4.59
N PHE A 527 -67.50 36.05 4.60
CA PHE A 527 -67.10 35.13 3.51
C PHE A 527 -67.78 35.47 2.18
N ASN A 528 -69.08 35.79 2.20
CA ASN A 528 -69.83 36.17 1.00
C ASN A 528 -69.30 37.47 0.36
N VAL A 529 -68.81 38.42 1.17
CA VAL A 529 -68.20 39.66 0.65
C VAL A 529 -66.89 39.38 -0.08
N TYR A 530 -66.10 38.40 0.37
CA TYR A 530 -64.87 38.00 -0.32
C TYR A 530 -65.13 37.16 -1.57
N SER A 531 -66.20 36.36 -1.58
CA SER A 531 -66.53 35.46 -2.69
C SER A 531 -67.29 36.16 -3.85
N ALA A 532 -67.87 37.34 -3.61
CA ALA A 532 -68.60 38.13 -4.60
C ALA A 532 -67.64 38.90 -5.51
#